data_AF-A0A259SC97-F1
#
_entry.id   AF-A0A259SC97-F1
#
_cell.length_a   1.000
_cell.length_b   1.000
_cell.length_c   1.000
_cell.angle_alpha   90.00
_cell.angle_beta   90.00
_cell.angle_gamma   90.00
#
_symmetry.space_group_name_H-M   'P 1'
#
loop_
_entity.id
_entity.type
_entity.pdbx_description
1 polymer ?
#
loop_
_entity_poly.entity_id
_entity_poly.type
_entity_poly.pdbx_seq_one_letter_code
_entity_poly.pdbx_strand_id
1 'polypeptide(L)' 'MNPNYLDFEQPIAELDAKIRELRLMDNEAGLNINEEIARLEAKSMELTRSIF' A
#
# COMPACT_ATOMS: atom_id res chain seq x y z
N MET A 1 -4.84 -1.65 -21.44
CA MET A 1 -5.48 -0.80 -20.42
C MET A 1 -6.32 -1.73 -19.56
N ASN A 2 -5.94 -1.92 -18.29
CA ASN A 2 -6.64 -2.80 -17.37
C ASN A 2 -7.87 -2.03 -16.85
N PRO A 3 -9.12 -2.48 -17.06
CA PRO A 3 -10.32 -1.64 -16.94
C PRO A 3 -10.81 -1.36 -15.51
N ASN A 4 -10.00 -1.59 -14.46
CA ASN A 4 -10.50 -1.65 -13.08
C ASN A 4 -9.88 -0.63 -12.10
N TYR A 5 -9.02 0.27 -12.56
CA TYR A 5 -8.54 1.36 -11.72
C TYR A 5 -8.71 2.68 -12.45
N LEU A 6 -9.48 3.57 -11.86
CA LEU A 6 -9.52 4.95 -12.33
C LEU A 6 -8.14 5.58 -12.08
N ASP A 7 -7.73 6.57 -12.88
CA ASP A 7 -6.38 7.13 -12.81
C ASP A 7 -6.04 7.67 -11.40
N PHE A 8 -7.07 8.07 -10.64
CA PHE A 8 -6.96 8.50 -9.25
C PHE A 8 -6.78 7.35 -8.25
N GLU A 9 -7.12 6.11 -8.61
CA GLU A 9 -6.97 4.90 -7.78
C GLU A 9 -5.61 4.22 -7.97
N GLN A 10 -4.87 4.55 -9.04
CA GLN A 10 -3.54 4.00 -9.30
C GLN A 10 -2.54 4.20 -8.15
N PRO A 11 -2.40 5.39 -7.53
CA PRO A 11 -1.42 5.57 -6.47
C PRO A 11 -1.80 4.84 -5.17
N ILE A 12 -3.10 4.57 -4.96
CA ILE A 12 -3.58 3.72 -3.85
C ILE A 12 -3.22 2.26 -4.13
N ALA A 13 -3.49 1.78 -5.35
CA ALA A 13 -3.19 0.41 -5.76
C ALA A 13 -1.68 0.10 -5.70
N GLU A 14 -0.83 1.05 -6.09
CA GLU A 14 0.63 0.94 -5.96
C GLU A 14 1.09 0.88 -4.49
N LEU A 15 0.50 1.69 -3.61
CA LEU A 15 0.80 1.66 -2.18
C LEU A 15 0.41 0.32 -1.56
N ASP A 16 -0.78 -0.20 -1.89
CA ASP A 16 -1.27 -1.49 -1.40
C ASP A 16 -0.41 -2.66 -1.90
N ALA A 17 0.03 -2.63 -3.16
CA ALA A 17 0.95 -3.63 -3.70
C ALA A 17 2.27 -3.63 -2.92
N LYS A 18 2.83 -2.45 -2.66
CA LYS A 18 4.07 -2.28 -1.88
C LYS A 18 3.93 -2.76 -0.44
N ILE A 19 2.79 -2.48 0.21
CA ILE A 19 2.49 -2.97 1.57
C ILE A 19 2.45 -4.50 1.59
N ARG A 20 1.84 -5.14 0.60
CA ARG A 20 1.78 -6.61 0.51
C ARG A 20 3.17 -7.22 0.33
N GLU A 21 4.00 -6.66 -0.53
CA GLU A 21 5.39 -7.11 -0.71
C GLU A 21 6.17 -6.99 0.60
N LEU A 22 6.07 -5.86 1.31
CA LEU A 22 6.73 -5.68 2.60
C LEU A 22 6.24 -6.68 3.64
N ARG A 23 4.93 -6.94 3.72
CA ARG A 23 4.38 -7.96 4.62
C ARG A 23 4.86 -9.38 4.30
N LEU A 24 5.08 -9.71 3.03
CA LEU A 24 5.65 -10.99 2.63
C LEU A 24 7.11 -11.10 3.07
N MET A 25 7.90 -10.05 2.84
CA MET A 25 9.31 -10.00 3.28
C MET A 25 9.46 -10.03 4.80
N ASP A 26 8.55 -9.37 5.55
CA ASP A 26 8.48 -9.41 7.02
C ASP A 26 8.29 -10.85 7.51
N ASN A 27 7.35 -11.58 6.89
CA ASN A 27 7.07 -12.98 7.22
C ASN A 27 8.20 -13.95 6.84
N GLU A 28 8.88 -13.73 5.71
CA GLU A 28 9.94 -14.63 5.23
C GLU A 28 11.30 -14.38 5.91
N ALA A 29 11.62 -13.12 6.19
CA ALA A 29 12.94 -12.72 6.68
C ALA A 29 12.94 -12.22 8.14
N GLY A 30 11.78 -12.11 8.78
CA GLY A 30 11.66 -11.62 10.17
C GLY A 30 12.18 -10.20 10.35
N LEU A 31 12.13 -9.38 9.29
CA LEU A 31 12.57 -7.99 9.32
C LEU A 31 11.65 -7.19 10.24
N ASN A 32 12.17 -6.25 11.02
CA ASN A 32 11.31 -5.39 11.85
C ASN A 32 10.78 -4.19 11.03
N ILE A 33 9.98 -4.48 9.99
CA ILE A 33 9.47 -3.47 9.04
C ILE A 33 8.00 -3.11 9.28
N ASN A 34 7.43 -3.56 10.40
CA ASN A 34 6.09 -3.24 10.85
C ASN A 34 5.82 -1.73 10.97
N GLU A 35 6.81 -0.93 11.39
CA GLU A 35 6.67 0.52 11.47
C GLU A 35 6.50 1.17 10.08
N GLU A 36 7.28 0.70 9.10
CA GLU A 36 7.18 1.21 7.72
C GLU A 36 5.88 0.76 7.05
N ILE A 37 5.42 -0.47 7.32
CA ILE A 37 4.11 -0.96 6.88
C ILE A 37 2.99 -0.07 7.44
N ALA A 38 3.00 0.22 8.74
CA ALA A 38 1.99 1.07 9.37
C ALA A 38 1.97 2.49 8.79
N ARG A 39 3.15 3.06 8.50
CA ARG A 39 3.27 4.37 7.85
C ARG A 39 2.70 4.38 6.43
N LEU A 40 2.94 3.33 5.65
CA LEU A 40 2.40 3.20 4.30
C LEU A 40 0.88 2.99 4.32
N GLU A 41 0.36 2.20 5.25
CA GLU A 41 -1.09 2.01 5.45
C GLU A 41 -1.79 3.31 5.81
N ALA A 42 -1.22 4.11 6.73
CA ALA A 42 -1.76 5.43 7.07
C ALA A 42 -1.81 6.35 5.85
N LYS A 43 -0.76 6.34 5.01
CA LYS A 43 -0.71 7.11 3.77
C LYS A 43 -1.74 6.64 2.74
N SER A 44 -1.92 5.33 2.59
CA SER A 44 -2.95 4.74 1.70
C SER A 44 -4.36 5.17 2.14
N MET A 45 -4.64 5.12 3.45
CA MET A 45 -5.90 5.59 4.02
C MET A 45 -6.13 7.10 3.83
N GLU A 46 -5.10 7.92 4.05
CA GLU A 46 -5.19 9.37 3.86
C GLU A 46 -5.46 9.73 2.39
N LEU A 47 -4.74 9.09 1.47
CA LEU A 47 -4.93 9.29 0.03
C LEU A 47 -6.34 8.87 -0.40
N THR A 48 -6.82 7.73 0.09
CA THR A 48 -8.19 7.26 -0.17
C THR A 48 -9.23 8.29 0.32
N ARG A 49 -9.08 8.82 1.54
CA ARG A 49 -9.96 9.87 2.09
C ARG A 49 -9.86 11.21 1.36
N SER A 50 -8.74 11.49 0.70
CA SER A 50 -8.57 12.72 -0.09
C SER A 50 -9.29 12.66 -1.44
N ILE A 51 -9.57 11.43 -1.93
CA ILE A 51 -10.19 11.16 -3.22
C ILE A 51 -11.71 10.94 -3.10
N PHE A 52 -12.17 10.32 -2.01
CA PHE A 52 -13.58 9.96 -1.74
C PHE A 52 -14.15 10.73 -0.55
#